data_AF-A0AAD5XQV2-F1
#
_entry.id   AF-A0AAD5XQV2-F1
#
_cell.length_a   1.000
_cell.length_b   1.000
_cell.length_c   1.000
_cell.angle_alpha   90.00
_cell.angle_beta   90.00
_cell.angle_gamma   90.00
#
_symmetry.space_group_name_H-M   'P 1'
#
loop_
_entity.id
_entity.type
_entity.pdbx_description
1 polymer ?
#
loop_
_entity_poly.entity_id
_entity_poly.type
_entity_poly.pdbx_seq_one_letter_code
_entity_poly.pdbx_strand_id
1 'polypeptide(L)'
;MTLQISDYLDNYLQLCREKNVFSVPSLCRSLQNAIDVGTAPDAFYLSGTQSDLTHTRLTDAYVDILIKPLVTCGVVLRQLDMSCNEIGDEGATALAKFLKDDGSLETLNLRANSIQPTGIAALSRALHINERLHTLDISSNNIGGSGGMELANMLQLNSTLRTLSIASGGISAAGLIALSTVLCNNTTLAALDLSNNFAVPYSRSATADIMRHFATMLECNFSLTVIGCRKMRILDEDLRECWGKAVGVNLRITELDLSANTITRDGSVILFKALHGHPSLTTLKLSSCQIQDEGAEAVAAMLPNNYTLTTLYIDYGGITGVGLIAIAKALPHNQALKRIHVWGNKWDTAACEIWAPLLGGPQVDVHTSDNLHERLARPGALFPVDGRRTVSVHAKSADNTDAAAAASSRTIARLYDTDVDVVFYGVEGVPCVARRGVKAK
;
A
#
# COMPACT_ATOMS: atom_id res chain seq x y z
N MET A 1 31.98 -13.08 15.00
CA MET A 1 30.65 -13.16 14.38
C MET A 1 29.90 -14.42 14.83
N THR A 2 30.33 -15.64 14.50
CA THR A 2 29.65 -16.89 14.96
C THR A 2 29.49 -16.97 16.49
N LEU A 3 30.53 -16.61 17.25
CA LEU A 3 30.48 -16.56 18.72
C LEU A 3 29.39 -15.59 19.23
N GLN A 4 29.30 -14.39 18.65
CA GLN A 4 28.33 -13.37 19.06
C GLN A 4 26.88 -13.79 18.82
N ILE A 5 26.61 -14.53 17.74
CA ILE A 5 25.27 -15.03 17.42
C ILE A 5 24.91 -16.19 18.34
N SER A 6 25.88 -17.05 18.66
CA SER A 6 25.71 -18.10 19.67
C SER A 6 25.38 -17.50 21.03
N ASP A 7 26.16 -16.50 21.47
CA ASP A 7 25.93 -15.77 22.72
C ASP A 7 24.57 -15.07 22.71
N TYR A 8 24.16 -14.51 21.57
CA TYR A 8 22.84 -13.91 21.41
C TYR A 8 21.72 -14.93 21.61
N LEU A 9 21.81 -16.09 20.95
CA LEU A 9 20.82 -17.16 21.04
C LEU A 9 20.70 -17.69 22.47
N ASP A 10 21.83 -17.89 23.15
CA ASP A 10 21.85 -18.36 24.53
C ASP A 10 21.21 -17.35 25.49
N ASN A 11 21.57 -16.06 25.37
CA ASN A 11 20.97 -14.97 26.15
C ASN A 11 19.48 -14.83 25.88
N TYR A 12 19.06 -14.91 24.61
CA TYR A 12 17.65 -14.88 24.21
C TYR A 12 16.87 -16.01 24.88
N LEU A 13 17.35 -17.26 24.77
CA LEU A 13 16.71 -18.43 25.36
C LEU A 13 16.69 -18.36 26.90
N GLN A 14 17.74 -17.81 27.51
CA GLN A 14 17.77 -17.56 28.95
C GLN A 14 16.70 -16.56 29.37
N LEU A 15 16.61 -15.41 28.71
CA LEU A 15 15.61 -14.39 29.01
C LEU A 15 14.17 -14.89 28.77
N CYS A 16 13.94 -15.73 27.76
CA CYS A 16 12.67 -16.41 27.57
C CYS A 16 12.30 -17.28 28.79
N ARG A 17 13.25 -18.07 29.32
CA ARG A 17 13.04 -18.89 30.52
C ARG A 17 12.79 -18.04 31.77
N GLU A 18 13.59 -16.99 31.98
CA GLU A 18 13.47 -16.08 33.13
C GLU A 18 12.12 -15.36 33.16
N LYS A 19 11.61 -14.95 31.99
CA LYS A 19 10.32 -14.28 31.85
C LYS A 19 9.15 -15.25 31.72
N ASN A 20 9.41 -16.55 31.74
CA ASN A 20 8.42 -17.62 31.55
C ASN A 20 7.58 -17.41 30.28
N VAL A 21 8.25 -17.11 29.17
CA VAL A 21 7.65 -16.94 27.85
C VAL A 21 8.19 -17.97 26.86
N PHE A 22 7.46 -18.25 25.78
CA PHE A 22 7.92 -19.20 24.78
C PHE A 22 9.05 -18.60 23.94
N SER A 23 9.99 -19.42 23.50
CA SER A 23 10.98 -19.04 22.50
C SER A 23 10.39 -19.17 21.11
N VAL A 24 10.52 -18.16 20.26
CA VAL A 24 9.97 -18.14 18.90
C VAL A 24 10.72 -19.14 18.02
N PRO A 25 10.10 -20.25 17.58
CA PRO A 25 10.79 -21.33 16.86
C PRO A 25 11.40 -20.90 15.53
N SER A 26 10.75 -20.00 14.77
CA SER A 26 11.31 -19.45 13.53
C SER A 26 12.57 -18.64 13.78
N LEU A 27 12.59 -17.81 14.83
CA LEU A 27 13.78 -17.04 15.23
C LEU A 27 14.92 -17.95 15.66
N CYS A 28 14.65 -18.94 16.52
CA CYS A 28 15.67 -19.90 16.96
C CYS A 28 16.30 -20.64 15.77
N ARG A 29 15.48 -21.09 14.80
CA ARG A 29 16.00 -21.73 13.58
C ARG A 29 16.82 -20.77 12.72
N SER A 30 16.39 -19.52 12.58
CA SER A 30 17.13 -18.50 11.84
C SER A 30 18.50 -18.25 12.46
N LEU A 31 18.55 -18.09 13.79
CA LEU A 31 19.79 -17.90 14.54
C LEU A 31 20.70 -19.13 14.48
N GLN A 32 20.15 -20.35 14.61
CA GLN A 32 20.95 -21.57 14.48
C GLN A 32 21.56 -21.71 13.08
N ASN A 33 20.78 -21.45 12.03
CA ASN A 33 21.29 -21.45 10.66
C ASN A 33 22.38 -20.39 10.46
N ALA A 34 22.22 -19.21 11.06
CA ALA A 34 23.25 -18.16 11.05
C ALA A 34 24.55 -18.58 11.75
N ILE A 35 24.46 -19.36 12.84
CA ILE A 35 25.61 -19.95 13.52
C ILE A 35 26.28 -20.99 12.61
N ASP A 36 25.51 -21.90 12.03
CA ASP A 36 26.01 -23.01 11.20
C ASP A 36 26.72 -22.49 9.93
N VAL A 37 26.17 -21.44 9.30
CA VAL A 37 26.73 -20.79 8.10
C VAL A 37 27.79 -19.73 8.44
N GLY A 38 27.84 -19.28 9.70
CA GLY A 38 28.80 -18.28 10.18
C GLY A 38 28.51 -16.84 9.71
N THR A 39 27.26 -16.53 9.33
CA THR A 39 26.84 -15.21 8.85
C THR A 39 25.77 -14.63 9.77
N ALA A 40 25.99 -13.44 10.31
CA ALA A 40 25.01 -12.78 11.20
C ALA A 40 23.75 -12.36 10.43
N PRO A 41 22.55 -12.58 11.01
CA PRO A 41 21.33 -12.07 10.42
C PRO A 41 21.32 -10.55 10.50
N ASP A 42 20.99 -9.90 9.39
CA ASP A 42 20.80 -8.45 9.30
C ASP A 42 19.34 -8.03 9.57
N ALA A 43 18.42 -9.01 9.60
CA ALA A 43 16.99 -8.79 9.77
C ALA A 43 16.32 -9.83 10.67
N PHE A 44 15.40 -9.36 11.51
CA PHE A 44 14.47 -10.22 12.26
C PHE A 44 13.04 -9.95 11.78
N TYR A 45 12.42 -11.01 11.23
CA TYR A 45 11.02 -11.00 10.82
C TYR A 45 10.21 -11.76 11.87
N LEU A 46 9.48 -11.03 12.70
CA LEU A 46 8.70 -11.52 13.83
C LEU A 46 7.26 -11.02 13.76
N SER A 47 6.72 -10.93 12.54
CA SER A 47 5.33 -10.55 12.34
C SER A 47 4.39 -11.59 12.97
N GLY A 48 3.39 -11.15 13.73
CA GLY A 48 2.35 -12.03 14.25
C GLY A 48 1.53 -12.74 13.16
N THR A 49 1.74 -12.40 11.89
CA THR A 49 1.16 -13.19 10.79
C THR A 49 1.80 -14.57 10.63
N GLN A 50 3.04 -14.76 11.10
CA GLN A 50 3.79 -16.02 11.05
C GLN A 50 3.09 -17.15 11.81
N SER A 51 3.27 -18.37 11.33
CA SER A 51 2.54 -19.56 11.82
C SER A 51 2.82 -19.90 13.28
N ASP A 52 3.99 -19.55 13.79
CA ASP A 52 4.39 -19.77 15.18
C ASP A 52 4.04 -18.61 16.12
N LEU A 53 3.57 -17.49 15.57
CA LEU A 53 3.12 -16.33 16.33
C LEU A 53 1.59 -16.13 16.27
N THR A 54 0.88 -16.82 15.37
CA THR A 54 -0.57 -16.70 15.11
C THR A 54 -1.45 -16.75 16.36
N HIS A 55 -1.06 -17.56 17.33
CA HIS A 55 -1.82 -17.84 18.56
C HIS A 55 -1.11 -17.38 19.84
N THR A 56 0.09 -16.83 19.71
CA THR A 56 0.96 -16.44 20.83
C THR A 56 1.74 -15.19 20.40
N ARG A 57 1.00 -14.08 20.32
CA ARG A 57 1.50 -12.77 19.88
C ARG A 57 2.63 -12.29 20.77
N LEU A 58 3.56 -11.51 20.22
CA LEU A 58 4.61 -10.86 21.00
C LEU A 58 4.01 -9.70 21.81
N THR A 59 4.25 -9.69 23.11
CA THR A 59 3.89 -8.60 24.03
C THR A 59 5.11 -7.71 24.35
N ASP A 60 4.91 -6.67 25.17
CA ASP A 60 5.98 -5.77 25.62
C ASP A 60 7.20 -6.49 26.23
N ALA A 61 6.97 -7.62 26.91
CA ALA A 61 8.06 -8.41 27.48
C ALA A 61 9.07 -8.91 26.42
N TYR A 62 8.60 -9.20 25.20
CA TYR A 62 9.46 -9.70 24.13
C TYR A 62 10.39 -8.64 23.56
N VAL A 63 9.99 -7.37 23.60
CA VAL A 63 10.85 -6.29 23.14
C VAL A 63 12.15 -6.31 23.92
N ASP A 64 12.07 -6.33 25.25
CA ASP A 64 13.23 -6.39 26.15
C ASP A 64 14.07 -7.66 25.92
N ILE A 65 13.41 -8.80 25.73
CA ILE A 65 14.06 -10.11 25.48
C ILE A 65 14.86 -10.08 24.17
N LEU A 66 14.40 -9.33 23.17
CA LEU A 66 15.06 -9.24 21.87
C LEU A 66 16.16 -8.18 21.83
N ILE A 67 15.92 -6.99 22.40
CA ILE A 67 16.86 -5.86 22.31
C ILE A 67 18.05 -5.99 23.27
N LYS A 68 17.86 -6.54 24.48
CA LYS A 68 18.96 -6.64 25.47
C LYS A 68 20.13 -7.46 24.93
N PRO A 69 19.91 -8.65 24.34
CA PRO A 69 21.00 -9.43 23.77
C PRO A 69 21.65 -8.77 22.55
N LEU A 70 20.93 -7.92 21.77
CA LEU A 70 21.54 -7.18 20.65
C LEU A 70 22.65 -6.26 21.18
N VAL A 71 22.36 -5.54 22.26
CA VAL A 71 23.30 -4.61 22.90
C VAL A 71 24.45 -5.37 23.57
N THR A 72 24.17 -6.41 24.36
CA THR A 72 25.21 -7.10 25.15
C THR A 72 26.15 -7.97 24.31
N CYS A 73 25.65 -8.58 23.22
CA CYS A 73 26.44 -9.47 22.36
C CYS A 73 27.08 -8.73 21.17
N GLY A 74 26.71 -7.47 20.96
CA GLY A 74 27.18 -6.66 19.82
C GLY A 74 26.67 -7.19 18.48
N VAL A 75 25.44 -7.72 18.45
CA VAL A 75 24.78 -8.14 17.21
C VAL A 75 24.12 -6.92 16.58
N VAL A 76 24.47 -6.67 15.32
CA VAL A 76 24.03 -5.50 14.55
C VAL A 76 22.83 -5.91 13.70
N LEU A 77 21.72 -5.20 13.84
CA LEU A 77 20.47 -5.49 13.13
C LEU A 77 20.04 -4.28 12.31
N ARG A 78 19.82 -4.46 11.00
CA ARG A 78 19.37 -3.40 10.10
C ARG A 78 17.85 -3.34 9.98
N GLN A 79 17.16 -4.49 10.14
CA GLN A 79 15.71 -4.55 10.02
C GLN A 79 15.06 -5.32 11.16
N LEU A 80 14.00 -4.75 11.72
CA LEU A 80 13.17 -5.39 12.74
C LEU A 80 11.70 -5.25 12.38
N ASP A 81 11.05 -6.38 12.09
CA ASP A 81 9.61 -6.46 11.90
C ASP A 81 8.97 -7.17 13.08
N MET A 82 8.16 -6.42 13.84
CA MET A 82 7.32 -6.95 14.92
C MET A 82 5.85 -6.59 14.68
N SER A 83 5.43 -6.48 13.41
CA SER A 83 4.06 -6.15 13.03
C SER A 83 3.04 -7.20 13.48
N CYS A 84 1.76 -6.83 13.56
CA CYS A 84 0.65 -7.72 13.87
C CYS A 84 0.78 -8.47 15.21
N ASN A 85 1.41 -7.84 16.22
CA ASN A 85 1.61 -8.37 17.56
C ASN A 85 0.79 -7.58 18.60
N GLU A 86 1.08 -7.75 19.89
CA GLU A 86 0.40 -7.11 21.02
C GLU A 86 1.35 -6.19 21.80
N ILE A 87 2.25 -5.49 21.09
CA ILE A 87 3.17 -4.53 21.69
C ILE A 87 2.38 -3.26 22.06
N GLY A 88 2.46 -2.85 23.32
CA GLY A 88 1.88 -1.63 23.85
C GLY A 88 2.93 -0.52 24.05
N ASP A 89 2.59 0.43 24.92
CA ASP A 89 3.44 1.59 25.18
C ASP A 89 4.74 1.26 25.90
N GLU A 90 4.75 0.23 26.75
CA GLU A 90 5.95 -0.17 27.48
C GLU A 90 7.01 -0.72 26.53
N GLY A 91 6.60 -1.58 25.59
CA GLY A 91 7.46 -2.11 24.54
C GLY A 91 7.91 -1.01 23.58
N ALA A 92 7.00 -0.12 23.16
CA ALA A 92 7.37 1.05 22.35
C ALA A 92 8.39 1.96 23.06
N THR A 93 8.26 2.14 24.37
CA THR A 93 9.20 2.92 25.19
C THR A 93 10.56 2.23 25.32
N ALA A 94 10.58 0.90 25.45
CA ALA A 94 11.81 0.13 25.45
C ALA A 94 12.55 0.23 24.10
N LEU A 95 11.83 0.10 22.98
CA LEU A 95 12.36 0.34 21.64
C LEU A 95 12.88 1.78 21.49
N ALA A 96 12.14 2.77 21.98
CA ALA A 96 12.57 4.17 21.92
C ALA A 96 13.89 4.39 22.68
N LYS A 97 14.10 3.75 23.82
CA LYS A 97 15.38 3.81 24.54
C LYS A 97 16.50 3.16 23.73
N PHE A 98 16.26 1.98 23.17
CA PHE A 98 17.22 1.30 22.29
C PHE A 98 17.61 2.17 21.09
N LEU A 99 16.63 2.77 20.40
CA LEU A 99 16.86 3.60 19.21
C LEU A 99 17.68 4.88 19.47
N LYS A 100 17.75 5.38 20.71
CA LYS A 100 18.58 6.55 21.01
C LYS A 100 20.07 6.26 20.88
N ASP A 101 20.46 5.04 21.24
CA ASP A 101 21.85 4.61 21.29
C ASP A 101 22.21 3.71 20.09
N ASP A 102 21.22 3.07 19.48
CA ASP A 102 21.43 2.19 18.34
C ASP A 102 21.76 2.98 17.06
N GLY A 103 22.93 2.67 16.52
CA GLY A 103 23.46 3.26 15.30
C GLY A 103 23.30 2.36 14.07
N SER A 104 22.43 1.33 14.11
CA SER A 104 22.42 0.27 13.10
C SER A 104 21.08 -0.01 12.43
N LEU A 105 19.96 0.19 13.14
CA LEU A 105 18.62 -0.14 12.65
C LEU A 105 18.16 0.90 11.63
N GLU A 106 17.82 0.42 10.43
CA GLU A 106 17.40 1.24 9.29
C GLU A 106 15.89 1.10 9.03
N THR A 107 15.30 -0.04 9.38
CA THR A 107 13.88 -0.33 9.17
C THR A 107 13.25 -0.90 10.43
N LEU A 108 12.17 -0.26 10.88
CA LEU A 108 11.36 -0.73 12.00
C LEU A 108 9.89 -0.81 11.59
N ASN A 109 9.32 -2.01 11.68
CA ASN A 109 7.90 -2.24 11.43
C ASN A 109 7.18 -2.68 12.71
N LEU A 110 6.29 -1.80 13.19
CA LEU A 110 5.44 -1.97 14.37
C LEU A 110 3.96 -1.89 14.00
N ARG A 111 3.62 -2.06 12.71
CA ARG A 111 2.25 -2.01 12.22
C ARG A 111 1.32 -2.94 12.99
N ALA A 112 0.09 -2.53 13.23
CA ALA A 112 -0.98 -3.34 13.82
C ALA A 112 -0.56 -3.97 15.16
N ASN A 113 -0.11 -3.10 16.07
CA ASN A 113 0.13 -3.43 17.47
C ASN A 113 -0.86 -2.64 18.36
N SER A 114 -0.65 -2.68 19.67
CA SER A 114 -1.49 -2.01 20.67
C SER A 114 -0.86 -0.69 21.18
N ILE A 115 0.04 -0.07 20.41
CA ILE A 115 0.74 1.15 20.83
C ILE A 115 -0.24 2.32 20.88
N GLN A 116 -0.24 3.05 21.99
CA GLN A 116 -1.10 4.20 22.25
C GLN A 116 -0.28 5.50 22.08
N PRO A 117 -0.90 6.69 22.23
CA PRO A 117 -0.22 7.96 21.94
C PRO A 117 1.05 8.18 22.77
N THR A 118 1.12 7.61 23.97
CA THR A 118 2.27 7.64 24.89
C THR A 118 3.48 6.89 24.34
N GLY A 119 3.30 5.68 23.81
CA GLY A 119 4.36 4.93 23.14
C GLY A 119 4.82 5.59 21.84
N ILE A 120 3.88 6.15 21.06
CA ILE A 120 4.24 6.93 19.86
C ILE A 120 5.08 8.15 20.20
N ALA A 121 4.71 8.89 21.25
CA ALA A 121 5.50 10.03 21.71
C ALA A 121 6.92 9.63 22.14
N ALA A 122 7.08 8.46 22.77
CA ALA A 122 8.41 7.94 23.13
C ALA A 122 9.25 7.65 21.87
N LEU A 123 8.68 6.96 20.88
CA LEU A 123 9.34 6.69 19.59
C LEU A 123 9.71 7.98 18.86
N SER A 124 8.77 8.94 18.75
CA SER A 124 9.01 10.24 18.11
C SER A 124 10.18 10.99 18.75
N ARG A 125 10.30 10.98 20.09
CA ARG A 125 11.41 11.63 20.80
C ARG A 125 12.75 10.94 20.61
N ALA A 126 12.76 9.60 20.45
CA ALA A 126 13.99 8.91 20.11
C ALA A 126 14.46 9.28 18.69
N LEU A 127 13.52 9.42 17.76
CA LEU A 127 13.79 9.79 16.38
C LEU A 127 14.20 11.26 16.18
N HIS A 128 14.05 12.12 17.20
CA HIS A 128 14.68 13.45 17.18
C HIS A 128 16.19 13.39 17.02
N ILE A 129 16.83 12.38 17.62
CA ILE A 129 18.29 12.24 17.65
C ILE A 129 18.80 11.02 16.87
N ASN A 130 17.93 10.07 16.53
CA ASN A 130 18.35 8.91 15.77
C ASN A 130 18.66 9.30 14.31
N GLU A 131 19.89 9.03 13.88
CA GLU A 131 20.40 9.39 12.56
C GLU A 131 20.44 8.21 11.57
N ARG A 132 19.80 7.08 11.89
CA ARG A 132 19.96 5.81 11.16
C ARG A 132 18.67 5.21 10.65
N LEU A 133 17.57 5.41 11.35
CA LEU A 133 16.29 4.86 10.94
C LEU A 133 15.79 5.60 9.69
N HIS A 134 15.59 4.84 8.61
CA HIS A 134 15.12 5.35 7.33
C HIS A 134 13.66 4.99 7.07
N THR A 135 13.18 3.88 7.63
CA THR A 135 11.80 3.41 7.45
C THR A 135 11.15 3.11 8.79
N LEU A 136 9.99 3.73 9.03
CA LEU A 136 9.13 3.45 10.17
C LEU A 136 7.70 3.15 9.71
N ASP A 137 7.18 1.99 10.06
CA ASP A 137 5.74 1.69 9.94
C ASP A 137 5.14 1.50 11.34
N ILE A 138 4.28 2.45 11.72
CA ILE A 138 3.48 2.41 12.97
C ILE A 138 1.98 2.44 12.66
N SER A 139 1.61 2.12 11.41
CA SER A 139 0.21 2.09 10.99
C SER A 139 -0.65 1.12 11.81
N SER A 140 -1.95 1.37 11.87
CA SER A 140 -2.91 0.56 12.62
C SER A 140 -2.58 0.41 14.12
N ASN A 141 -1.92 1.42 14.70
CA ASN A 141 -1.83 1.65 16.15
C ASN A 141 -2.72 2.84 16.53
N ASN A 142 -2.95 3.08 17.82
CA ASN A 142 -3.67 4.28 18.25
C ASN A 142 -2.70 5.46 18.45
N ILE A 143 -2.38 6.16 17.36
CA ILE A 143 -1.51 7.34 17.39
C ILE A 143 -2.17 8.49 18.15
N GLY A 144 -3.47 8.69 17.92
CA GLY A 144 -4.25 9.76 18.53
C GLY A 144 -3.75 11.17 18.22
N GLY A 145 -4.36 12.18 18.86
CA GLY A 145 -4.02 13.59 18.63
C GLY A 145 -2.63 13.99 19.14
N SER A 146 -2.27 13.58 20.36
CA SER A 146 -0.97 13.91 20.94
C SER A 146 0.19 13.20 20.23
N GLY A 147 0.02 11.93 19.85
CA GLY A 147 1.01 11.21 19.05
C GLY A 147 1.22 11.86 17.68
N GLY A 148 0.15 12.33 17.03
CA GLY A 148 0.23 13.08 15.77
C GLY A 148 1.04 14.38 15.89
N MET A 149 0.85 15.14 16.98
CA MET A 149 1.64 16.34 17.25
C MET A 149 3.12 16.02 17.50
N GLU A 150 3.42 14.96 18.25
CA GLU A 150 4.80 14.53 18.51
C GLU A 150 5.49 14.03 17.23
N LEU A 151 4.76 13.36 16.34
CA LEU A 151 5.27 13.00 15.02
C LEU A 151 5.58 14.23 14.15
N ALA A 152 4.73 15.26 14.20
CA ALA A 152 5.01 16.51 13.49
C ALA A 152 6.27 17.20 14.03
N ASN A 153 6.42 17.29 15.36
CA ASN A 153 7.63 17.81 16.00
C ASN A 153 8.86 16.97 15.61
N MET A 154 8.71 15.66 15.50
CA MET A 154 9.78 14.77 15.06
C MET A 154 10.20 15.04 13.62
N LEU A 155 9.26 15.12 12.68
CA LEU A 155 9.56 15.40 11.27
C LEU A 155 10.14 16.81 11.05
N GLN A 156 9.90 17.75 11.96
CA GLN A 156 10.52 19.07 11.90
C GLN A 156 12.04 19.03 12.12
N LEU A 157 12.52 18.10 12.95
CA LEU A 157 13.92 18.01 13.36
C LEU A 157 14.68 16.85 12.68
N ASN A 158 14.00 15.73 12.47
CA ASN A 158 14.60 14.54 11.91
C ASN A 158 14.95 14.74 10.43
N SER A 159 16.20 14.43 10.09
CA SER A 159 16.74 14.58 8.73
C SER A 159 17.10 13.24 8.06
N THR A 160 16.73 12.11 8.67
CA THR A 160 17.21 10.77 8.29
C THR A 160 16.10 9.83 7.85
N LEU A 161 14.88 10.01 8.36
CA LEU A 161 13.71 9.24 7.97
C LEU A 161 13.36 9.53 6.50
N ARG A 162 13.09 8.47 5.74
CA ARG A 162 12.73 8.51 4.31
C ARG A 162 11.32 8.00 4.07
N THR A 163 10.87 7.02 4.86
CA THR A 163 9.56 6.40 4.73
C THR A 163 8.86 6.37 6.07
N LEU A 164 7.64 6.92 6.12
CA LEU A 164 6.78 6.90 7.30
C LEU A 164 5.38 6.42 6.93
N SER A 165 4.92 5.38 7.61
CA SER A 165 3.54 4.90 7.52
C SER A 165 2.84 5.10 8.85
N ILE A 166 1.81 5.96 8.82
CA ILE A 166 0.96 6.34 9.97
C ILE A 166 -0.52 6.16 9.62
N ALA A 167 -0.80 5.28 8.67
CA ALA A 167 -2.14 4.95 8.24
C ALA A 167 -2.98 4.33 9.36
N SER A 168 -4.29 4.56 9.35
CA SER A 168 -5.23 4.04 10.36
C SER A 168 -4.82 4.35 11.81
N GLY A 169 -4.17 5.49 12.04
CA GLY A 169 -3.62 5.89 13.33
C GLY A 169 -4.59 6.64 14.25
N GLY A 170 -5.76 7.04 13.74
CA GLY A 170 -6.71 7.87 14.49
C GLY A 170 -6.14 9.25 14.83
N ILE A 171 -5.28 9.80 13.97
CA ILE A 171 -4.66 11.12 14.16
C ILE A 171 -5.75 12.20 14.10
N SER A 172 -5.72 13.15 15.04
CA SER A 172 -6.66 14.27 15.11
C SER A 172 -6.48 15.26 13.93
N ALA A 173 -7.50 16.09 13.66
CA ALA A 173 -7.41 17.17 12.67
C ALA A 173 -6.20 18.09 12.91
N ALA A 174 -5.98 18.47 14.16
CA ALA A 174 -4.83 19.30 14.54
C ALA A 174 -3.50 18.58 14.26
N GLY A 175 -3.39 17.28 14.54
CA GLY A 175 -2.20 16.49 14.23
C GLY A 175 -1.93 16.40 12.72
N LEU A 176 -2.97 16.16 11.90
CA LEU A 176 -2.84 16.12 10.45
C LEU A 176 -2.44 17.48 9.85
N ILE A 177 -3.01 18.57 10.37
CA ILE A 177 -2.64 19.95 9.98
C ILE A 177 -1.19 20.25 10.37
N ALA A 178 -0.77 19.87 11.58
CA ALA A 178 0.60 20.05 12.04
C ALA A 178 1.59 19.27 11.16
N LEU A 179 1.29 18.00 10.86
CA LEU A 179 2.08 17.18 9.93
C LEU A 179 2.20 17.85 8.55
N SER A 180 1.10 18.32 7.98
CA SER A 180 1.09 19.01 6.68
C SER A 180 2.00 20.24 6.69
N THR A 181 1.94 21.01 7.78
CA THR A 181 2.69 22.26 7.93
C THR A 181 4.19 22.01 8.02
N VAL A 182 4.62 21.04 8.84
CA VAL A 182 6.07 20.73 8.97
C VAL A 182 6.63 20.11 7.70
N LEU A 183 5.82 19.35 6.96
CA LEU A 183 6.22 18.74 5.70
C LEU A 183 6.53 19.76 4.59
N CYS A 184 6.02 21.00 4.66
CA CYS A 184 6.49 22.03 3.73
C CYS A 184 8.00 22.30 3.81
N ASN A 185 8.61 22.07 4.98
CA ASN A 185 10.03 22.34 5.22
C ASN A 185 10.87 21.05 5.34
N ASN A 186 10.23 19.89 5.54
CA ASN A 186 10.94 18.63 5.60
C ASN A 186 11.45 18.24 4.20
N THR A 187 12.77 18.09 4.07
CA THR A 187 13.44 17.80 2.79
C THR A 187 13.88 16.34 2.65
N THR A 188 13.52 15.50 3.60
CA THR A 188 14.13 14.18 3.79
C THR A 188 13.14 13.04 3.61
N LEU A 189 11.90 13.22 4.04
CA LEU A 189 10.84 12.24 3.87
C LEU A 189 10.45 12.15 2.39
N ALA A 190 10.56 10.95 1.82
CA ALA A 190 10.28 10.65 0.43
C ALA A 190 8.95 9.90 0.25
N ALA A 191 8.52 9.15 1.25
CA ALA A 191 7.29 8.37 1.22
C ALA A 191 6.49 8.54 2.52
N LEU A 192 5.21 8.87 2.37
CA LEU A 192 4.30 9.08 3.49
C LEU A 192 2.95 8.41 3.23
N ASP A 193 2.53 7.51 4.13
CA ASP A 193 1.17 6.96 4.12
C ASP A 193 0.34 7.51 5.29
N LEU A 194 -0.66 8.33 4.95
CA LEU A 194 -1.64 8.95 5.84
C LEU A 194 -3.01 8.27 5.78
N SER A 195 -3.14 7.18 5.04
CA SER A 195 -4.44 6.58 4.69
C SER A 195 -5.30 6.27 5.92
N ASN A 196 -6.62 6.40 5.77
CA ASN A 196 -7.62 5.96 6.75
C ASN A 196 -7.49 6.60 8.16
N ASN A 197 -6.98 7.84 8.24
CA ASN A 197 -6.95 8.59 9.51
C ASN A 197 -8.28 9.31 9.85
N PHE A 198 -9.29 9.17 8.99
CA PHE A 198 -10.65 9.70 9.20
C PHE A 198 -11.60 8.69 9.87
N ALA A 199 -11.08 7.69 10.58
CA ALA A 199 -11.91 6.72 11.30
C ALA A 199 -12.82 7.40 12.34
N VAL A 200 -12.35 8.48 12.97
CA VAL A 200 -13.19 9.36 13.80
C VAL A 200 -14.03 10.31 12.92
N PRO A 201 -15.29 10.60 13.30
CA PRO A 201 -16.13 11.54 12.56
C PRO A 201 -15.62 12.96 12.73
N TYR A 202 -15.17 13.57 11.63
CA TYR A 202 -14.85 14.99 11.57
C TYR A 202 -16.04 15.79 11.06
N SER A 203 -16.15 17.06 11.48
CA SER A 203 -17.06 17.98 10.81
C SER A 203 -16.59 18.21 9.37
N ARG A 204 -17.51 18.52 8.46
CA ARG A 204 -17.18 18.83 7.08
C ARG A 204 -16.16 19.98 6.97
N SER A 205 -16.27 20.99 7.84
CA SER A 205 -15.31 22.10 7.90
C SER A 205 -13.91 21.62 8.25
N ALA A 206 -13.78 20.78 9.29
CA ALA A 206 -12.48 20.27 9.71
C ALA A 206 -11.83 19.41 8.62
N THR A 207 -12.60 18.58 7.91
CA THR A 207 -12.09 17.83 6.75
C THR A 207 -11.58 18.76 5.67
N ALA A 208 -12.35 19.79 5.29
CA ALA A 208 -11.93 20.76 4.28
C ALA A 208 -10.66 21.54 4.70
N ASP A 209 -10.55 21.90 5.98
CA ASP A 209 -9.35 22.54 6.53
C ASP A 209 -8.12 21.63 6.39
N ILE A 210 -8.24 20.34 6.72
CA ILE A 210 -7.16 19.37 6.54
C ILE A 210 -6.79 19.26 5.05
N MET A 211 -7.78 19.17 4.16
CA MET A 211 -7.52 19.04 2.72
C MET A 211 -6.82 20.26 2.14
N ARG A 212 -7.16 21.47 2.59
CA ARG A 212 -6.44 22.70 2.21
C ARG A 212 -4.98 22.68 2.67
N HIS A 213 -4.70 22.18 3.87
CA HIS A 213 -3.31 22.05 4.35
C HIS A 213 -2.53 20.98 3.59
N PHE A 214 -3.16 19.84 3.24
CA PHE A 214 -2.52 18.85 2.37
C PHE A 214 -2.25 19.40 0.97
N ALA A 215 -3.17 20.17 0.37
CA ALA A 215 -2.94 20.81 -0.91
C ALA A 215 -1.76 21.79 -0.83
N THR A 216 -1.70 22.65 0.20
CA THR A 216 -0.55 23.53 0.44
C THR A 216 0.75 22.72 0.58
N MET A 217 0.72 21.62 1.35
CA MET A 217 1.86 20.72 1.51
C MET A 217 2.32 20.15 0.17
N LEU A 218 1.40 19.70 -0.69
CA LEU A 218 1.71 19.25 -2.04
C LEU A 218 2.30 20.37 -2.92
N GLU A 219 1.88 21.63 -2.76
CA GLU A 219 2.44 22.74 -3.54
C GLU A 219 3.88 23.10 -3.13
N CYS A 220 4.20 23.01 -1.84
CA CYS A 220 5.48 23.47 -1.27
C CYS A 220 6.51 22.34 -1.06
N ASN A 221 6.10 21.07 -0.95
CA ASN A 221 7.00 19.98 -0.63
C ASN A 221 7.70 19.45 -1.88
N PHE A 222 9.04 19.38 -1.83
CA PHE A 222 9.88 18.94 -2.95
C PHE A 222 10.63 17.63 -2.71
N SER A 223 10.34 16.94 -1.60
CA SER A 223 11.01 15.70 -1.16
C SER A 223 10.12 14.46 -1.31
N LEU A 224 8.81 14.60 -1.05
CA LEU A 224 7.83 13.54 -1.16
C LEU A 224 7.62 13.14 -2.63
N THR A 225 7.75 11.84 -2.86
CA THR A 225 7.54 11.19 -4.14
C THR A 225 6.38 10.21 -4.08
N VAL A 226 6.11 9.63 -2.91
CA VAL A 226 5.01 8.68 -2.68
C VAL A 226 4.11 9.20 -1.58
N ILE A 227 2.81 9.36 -1.89
CA ILE A 227 1.82 9.84 -0.93
C ILE A 227 0.60 8.92 -0.94
N GLY A 228 0.32 8.32 0.23
CA GLY A 228 -0.86 7.51 0.50
C GLY A 228 -1.95 8.33 1.21
N CYS A 229 -3.08 8.54 0.55
CA CYS A 229 -4.25 9.26 1.07
C CYS A 229 -5.55 8.47 0.84
N ARG A 230 -5.48 7.14 0.95
CA ARG A 230 -6.65 6.26 0.78
C ARG A 230 -7.63 6.46 1.95
N LYS A 231 -8.94 6.46 1.69
CA LYS A 231 -10.00 6.60 2.73
C LYS A 231 -9.82 7.85 3.61
N MET A 232 -9.46 8.97 3.01
CA MET A 232 -9.30 10.27 3.68
C MET A 232 -10.53 11.18 3.53
N ARG A 233 -11.61 10.67 2.92
CA ARG A 233 -12.85 11.41 2.62
C ARG A 233 -12.62 12.63 1.73
N ILE A 234 -11.67 12.56 0.80
CA ILE A 234 -11.48 13.59 -0.23
C ILE A 234 -12.74 13.65 -1.11
N LEU A 235 -13.28 14.85 -1.31
CA LEU A 235 -14.47 15.16 -2.09
C LEU A 235 -14.11 15.84 -3.41
N ASP A 236 -15.09 15.91 -4.32
CA ASP A 236 -14.95 16.68 -5.58
C ASP A 236 -14.69 18.17 -5.33
N GLU A 237 -15.24 18.73 -4.24
CA GLU A 237 -15.02 20.12 -3.87
C GLU A 237 -13.56 20.37 -3.48
N ASP A 238 -12.92 19.43 -2.77
CA ASP A 238 -11.50 19.56 -2.40
C ASP A 238 -10.61 19.57 -3.66
N LEU A 239 -10.94 18.71 -4.64
CA LEU A 239 -10.29 18.68 -5.95
C LEU A 239 -10.49 19.97 -6.74
N ARG A 240 -11.71 20.53 -6.71
CA ARG A 240 -12.06 21.79 -7.38
C ARG A 240 -11.37 22.99 -6.76
N GLU A 241 -11.36 23.08 -5.43
CA GLU A 241 -10.89 24.24 -4.69
C GLU A 241 -9.36 24.32 -4.65
N CYS A 242 -8.68 23.19 -4.38
CA CYS A 242 -7.24 23.23 -4.11
C CYS A 242 -6.44 22.04 -4.66
N TRP A 243 -6.92 20.80 -4.54
CA TRP A 243 -6.14 19.62 -4.88
C TRP A 243 -5.84 19.49 -6.37
N GLY A 244 -6.76 19.86 -7.27
CA GLY A 244 -6.51 19.82 -8.72
C GLY A 244 -5.33 20.69 -9.12
N LYS A 245 -5.24 21.92 -8.59
CA LYS A 245 -4.09 22.80 -8.78
C LYS A 245 -2.84 22.21 -8.13
N ALA A 246 -2.92 21.81 -6.86
CA ALA A 246 -1.77 21.33 -6.10
C ALA A 246 -1.10 20.11 -6.74
N VAL A 247 -1.90 19.12 -7.17
CA VAL A 247 -1.41 17.97 -7.92
C VAL A 247 -0.81 18.40 -9.25
N GLY A 248 -1.49 19.28 -10.01
CA GLY A 248 -1.01 19.71 -11.33
C GLY A 248 0.31 20.49 -11.32
N VAL A 249 0.63 21.21 -10.24
CA VAL A 249 1.89 21.98 -10.11
C VAL A 249 3.01 21.20 -9.43
N ASN A 250 2.71 20.09 -8.73
CA ASN A 250 3.73 19.31 -8.04
C ASN A 250 4.59 18.53 -9.07
N LEU A 251 5.89 18.80 -9.06
CA LEU A 251 6.84 18.23 -10.02
C LEU A 251 7.61 17.00 -9.50
N ARG A 252 7.26 16.51 -8.31
CA ARG A 252 8.02 15.50 -7.55
C ARG A 252 7.27 14.22 -7.30
N ILE A 253 5.96 14.29 -7.09
CA ILE A 253 5.15 13.11 -6.82
C ILE A 253 5.24 12.16 -8.01
N THR A 254 5.59 10.91 -7.73
CA THR A 254 5.67 9.80 -8.68
C THR A 254 4.57 8.79 -8.42
N GLU A 255 4.09 8.68 -7.17
CA GLU A 255 2.96 7.82 -6.79
C GLU A 255 1.99 8.55 -5.86
N LEU A 256 0.71 8.51 -6.23
CA LEU A 256 -0.38 9.10 -5.46
C LEU A 256 -1.52 8.09 -5.30
N ASP A 257 -1.86 7.74 -4.06
CA ASP A 257 -3.00 6.89 -3.74
C ASP A 257 -4.16 7.70 -3.17
N LEU A 258 -5.21 7.84 -3.97
CA LEU A 258 -6.48 8.47 -3.63
C LEU A 258 -7.63 7.47 -3.56
N SER A 259 -7.33 6.17 -3.47
CA SER A 259 -8.34 5.11 -3.48
C SER A 259 -9.36 5.26 -2.35
N ALA A 260 -10.57 4.76 -2.57
CA ALA A 260 -11.65 4.72 -1.59
C ALA A 260 -11.92 6.08 -0.90
N ASN A 261 -11.80 7.17 -1.67
CA ASN A 261 -12.29 8.49 -1.31
C ASN A 261 -13.66 8.74 -1.96
N THR A 262 -14.28 9.86 -1.63
CA THR A 262 -15.59 10.25 -2.15
C THR A 262 -15.43 11.13 -3.41
N ILE A 263 -14.51 10.70 -4.28
CA ILE A 263 -14.26 11.34 -5.58
C ILE A 263 -15.26 10.72 -6.56
N THR A 264 -16.09 11.54 -7.17
CA THR A 264 -17.05 11.14 -8.20
C THR A 264 -16.53 11.47 -9.60
N ARG A 265 -17.38 11.36 -10.61
CA ARG A 265 -17.08 11.79 -11.98
C ARG A 265 -16.58 13.23 -12.06
N ASP A 266 -17.15 14.14 -11.28
CA ASP A 266 -16.81 15.57 -11.34
C ASP A 266 -15.38 15.83 -10.84
N GLY A 267 -15.03 15.27 -9.69
CA GLY A 267 -13.67 15.34 -9.17
C GLY A 267 -12.67 14.60 -10.05
N SER A 268 -13.05 13.45 -10.60
CA SER A 268 -12.21 12.68 -11.53
C SER A 268 -11.87 13.49 -12.79
N VAL A 269 -12.84 14.18 -13.37
CA VAL A 269 -12.61 15.07 -14.53
C VAL A 269 -11.63 16.18 -14.18
N ILE A 270 -11.74 16.79 -12.99
CA ILE A 270 -10.81 17.83 -12.52
C ILE A 270 -9.41 17.27 -12.37
N LEU A 271 -9.27 16.11 -11.71
CA LEU A 271 -7.99 15.46 -11.49
C LEU A 271 -7.32 15.07 -12.80
N PHE A 272 -8.01 14.41 -13.73
CA PHE A 272 -7.41 14.00 -15.00
C PHE A 272 -7.09 15.19 -15.93
N LYS A 273 -7.82 16.31 -15.82
CA LYS A 273 -7.43 17.57 -16.47
C LYS A 273 -6.14 18.13 -15.87
N ALA A 274 -5.98 18.11 -14.54
CA ALA A 274 -4.74 18.52 -13.88
C ALA A 274 -3.55 17.61 -14.24
N LEU A 275 -3.82 16.35 -14.57
CA LEU A 275 -2.81 15.38 -15.00
C LEU A 275 -2.46 15.44 -16.50
N HIS A 276 -3.09 16.35 -17.25
CA HIS A 276 -2.80 16.57 -18.66
C HIS A 276 -1.38 17.11 -18.83
N GLY A 277 -0.46 16.29 -19.36
CA GLY A 277 0.95 16.64 -19.47
C GLY A 277 1.73 16.67 -18.15
N HIS A 278 1.23 16.01 -17.11
CA HIS A 278 1.89 15.99 -15.79
C HIS A 278 3.33 15.46 -15.86
N PRO A 279 4.32 16.11 -15.22
CA PRO A 279 5.73 15.87 -15.52
C PRO A 279 6.37 14.69 -14.78
N SER A 280 5.82 14.24 -13.65
CA SER A 280 6.48 13.21 -12.81
C SER A 280 5.61 12.00 -12.42
N LEU A 281 4.29 12.16 -12.29
CA LEU A 281 3.41 11.12 -11.77
C LEU A 281 3.41 9.86 -12.65
N THR A 282 3.87 8.75 -12.08
CA THR A 282 3.99 7.44 -12.75
C THR A 282 2.92 6.44 -12.33
N THR A 283 2.39 6.58 -11.10
CA THR A 283 1.38 5.70 -10.53
C THR A 283 0.26 6.53 -9.91
N LEU A 284 -0.97 6.31 -10.36
CA LEU A 284 -2.16 6.91 -9.76
C LEU A 284 -3.13 5.80 -9.34
N LYS A 285 -3.55 5.83 -8.08
CA LYS A 285 -4.54 4.89 -7.55
C LYS A 285 -5.83 5.63 -7.19
N LEU A 286 -6.93 5.21 -7.80
CA LEU A 286 -8.28 5.74 -7.64
C LEU A 286 -9.31 4.62 -7.46
N SER A 287 -8.86 3.41 -7.08
CA SER A 287 -9.75 2.27 -6.90
C SER A 287 -10.80 2.54 -5.84
N SER A 288 -12.03 2.09 -6.06
CA SER A 288 -13.19 2.33 -5.18
C SER A 288 -13.58 3.81 -5.03
N CYS A 289 -13.28 4.65 -6.03
CA CYS A 289 -13.90 5.96 -6.22
C CYS A 289 -15.05 5.86 -7.23
N GLN A 290 -15.96 6.83 -7.29
CA GLN A 290 -17.13 6.81 -8.19
C GLN A 290 -16.82 7.49 -9.54
N ILE A 291 -15.79 7.01 -10.24
CA ILE A 291 -15.26 7.59 -11.48
C ILE A 291 -16.33 7.73 -12.58
N GLN A 292 -17.16 6.69 -12.75
CA GLN A 292 -18.21 6.60 -13.79
C GLN A 292 -17.68 6.85 -15.21
N ASP A 293 -18.58 6.96 -16.19
CA ASP A 293 -18.20 7.06 -17.60
C ASP A 293 -17.54 8.40 -17.92
N GLU A 294 -17.99 9.50 -17.35
CA GLU A 294 -17.42 10.83 -17.62
C GLU A 294 -16.00 10.97 -17.06
N GLY A 295 -15.71 10.34 -15.90
CA GLY A 295 -14.35 10.24 -15.40
C GLY A 295 -13.46 9.36 -16.29
N ALA A 296 -14.00 8.28 -16.85
CA ALA A 296 -13.29 7.43 -17.81
C ALA A 296 -13.05 8.13 -19.17
N GLU A 297 -13.99 8.94 -19.64
CA GLU A 297 -13.80 9.83 -20.80
C GLU A 297 -12.70 10.86 -20.54
N ALA A 298 -12.60 11.39 -19.32
CA ALA A 298 -11.49 12.27 -18.94
C ALA A 298 -10.13 11.54 -18.93
N VAL A 299 -10.08 10.27 -18.52
CA VAL A 299 -8.88 9.42 -18.72
C VAL A 299 -8.55 9.34 -20.21
N ALA A 300 -9.53 9.00 -21.05
CA ALA A 300 -9.35 8.87 -22.49
C ALA A 300 -8.83 10.17 -23.14
N ALA A 301 -9.32 11.33 -22.71
CA ALA A 301 -8.87 12.64 -23.19
C ALA A 301 -7.46 13.02 -22.71
N MET A 302 -7.07 12.57 -21.51
CA MET A 302 -5.75 12.83 -20.91
C MET A 302 -4.66 11.96 -21.56
N LEU A 303 -4.96 10.70 -21.85
CA LEU A 303 -4.00 9.69 -22.30
C LEU A 303 -3.11 10.13 -23.49
N PRO A 304 -3.61 10.72 -24.59
CA PRO A 304 -2.77 11.10 -25.72
C PRO A 304 -1.65 12.12 -25.39
N ASN A 305 -1.82 12.90 -24.31
CA ASN A 305 -0.91 13.99 -23.95
C ASN A 305 -0.14 13.72 -22.64
N ASN A 306 -0.33 12.56 -22.02
CA ASN A 306 0.39 12.17 -20.81
C ASN A 306 1.45 11.12 -21.12
N TYR A 307 2.70 11.46 -20.84
CA TYR A 307 3.86 10.65 -21.20
C TYR A 307 4.57 10.01 -19.99
N THR A 308 3.98 10.15 -18.81
CA THR A 308 4.63 9.82 -17.52
C THR A 308 3.87 8.77 -16.75
N LEU A 309 2.53 8.77 -16.80
CA LEU A 309 1.70 7.83 -16.08
C LEU A 309 1.86 6.43 -16.69
N THR A 310 2.47 5.54 -15.92
CA THR A 310 2.73 4.14 -16.32
C THR A 310 1.72 3.18 -15.73
N THR A 311 1.13 3.49 -14.57
CA THR A 311 0.26 2.60 -13.83
C THR A 311 -0.97 3.37 -13.33
N LEU A 312 -2.16 2.92 -13.72
CA LEU A 312 -3.43 3.54 -13.31
C LEU A 312 -4.35 2.50 -12.69
N TYR A 313 -4.82 2.75 -11.48
CA TYR A 313 -5.84 1.93 -10.84
C TYR A 313 -7.16 2.67 -10.76
N ILE A 314 -8.19 2.13 -11.41
CA ILE A 314 -9.57 2.66 -11.46
C ILE A 314 -10.58 1.52 -11.25
N ASP A 315 -10.19 0.54 -10.43
CA ASP A 315 -11.06 -0.58 -10.05
C ASP A 315 -12.27 -0.09 -9.26
N TYR A 316 -13.39 -0.79 -9.34
CA TYR A 316 -14.63 -0.49 -8.64
C TYR A 316 -15.04 0.97 -8.84
N GLY A 317 -14.83 1.47 -10.06
CA GLY A 317 -15.03 2.86 -10.47
C GLY A 317 -16.47 3.22 -10.80
N GLY A 318 -17.35 2.23 -10.93
CA GLY A 318 -18.70 2.42 -11.49
C GLY A 318 -18.71 2.76 -12.97
N ILE A 319 -17.62 2.49 -13.69
CA ILE A 319 -17.48 2.73 -15.14
C ILE A 319 -18.32 1.67 -15.87
N THR A 320 -19.06 2.06 -16.90
CA THR A 320 -19.84 1.18 -17.76
C THR A 320 -19.12 0.90 -19.08
N GLY A 321 -19.77 0.18 -19.99
CA GLY A 321 -19.22 -0.06 -21.33
C GLY A 321 -18.86 1.23 -22.07
N VAL A 322 -19.61 2.32 -21.88
CA VAL A 322 -19.34 3.61 -22.53
C VAL A 322 -17.95 4.14 -22.16
N GLY A 323 -17.65 4.26 -20.86
CA GLY A 323 -16.36 4.74 -20.39
C GLY A 323 -15.22 3.76 -20.67
N LEU A 324 -15.46 2.45 -20.55
CA LEU A 324 -14.47 1.42 -20.86
C LEU A 324 -14.07 1.46 -22.35
N ILE A 325 -15.03 1.66 -23.25
CA ILE A 325 -14.78 1.81 -24.69
C ILE A 325 -13.98 3.08 -24.97
N ALA A 326 -14.32 4.19 -24.31
CA ALA A 326 -13.59 5.45 -24.46
C ALA A 326 -12.10 5.29 -24.11
N ILE A 327 -11.81 4.66 -22.96
CA ILE A 327 -10.43 4.37 -22.54
C ILE A 327 -9.72 3.48 -23.57
N ALA A 328 -10.35 2.37 -23.97
CA ALA A 328 -9.72 1.45 -24.92
C ALA A 328 -9.35 2.10 -26.25
N LYS A 329 -10.23 2.98 -26.78
CA LYS A 329 -9.94 3.74 -28.00
C LYS A 329 -8.77 4.70 -27.84
N ALA A 330 -8.53 5.24 -26.64
CA ALA A 330 -7.41 6.15 -26.38
C ALA A 330 -6.08 5.41 -26.13
N LEU A 331 -6.10 4.18 -25.63
CA LEU A 331 -4.88 3.43 -25.27
C LEU A 331 -3.84 3.32 -26.40
N PRO A 332 -4.19 3.04 -27.67
CA PRO A 332 -3.22 3.00 -28.78
C PRO A 332 -2.44 4.31 -28.98
N HIS A 333 -3.02 5.45 -28.58
CA HIS A 333 -2.43 6.78 -28.76
C HIS A 333 -1.54 7.22 -27.60
N ASN A 334 -1.56 6.51 -26.47
CA ASN A 334 -0.66 6.73 -25.36
C ASN A 334 0.50 5.73 -25.44
N GLN A 335 1.75 6.15 -25.15
CA GLN A 335 2.92 5.26 -25.16
C GLN A 335 3.52 5.00 -23.76
N ALA A 336 3.06 5.71 -22.74
CA ALA A 336 3.62 5.66 -21.40
C ALA A 336 2.94 4.64 -20.49
N LEU A 337 1.61 4.50 -20.59
CA LEU A 337 0.80 3.64 -19.75
C LEU A 337 1.13 2.18 -20.04
N LYS A 338 1.63 1.50 -19.02
CA LYS A 338 2.00 0.08 -19.03
C LYS A 338 0.97 -0.75 -18.31
N ARG A 339 0.34 -0.22 -17.27
CA ARG A 339 -0.59 -0.94 -16.40
C ARG A 339 -1.87 -0.16 -16.21
N ILE A 340 -3.00 -0.83 -16.41
CA ILE A 340 -4.31 -0.30 -16.05
C ILE A 340 -5.15 -1.38 -15.36
N HIS A 341 -5.67 -1.03 -14.18
CA HIS A 341 -6.52 -1.89 -13.36
C HIS A 341 -7.96 -1.34 -13.41
N VAL A 342 -8.88 -2.17 -13.88
CA VAL A 342 -10.27 -1.81 -14.21
C VAL A 342 -11.27 -2.84 -13.64
N TRP A 343 -10.86 -3.61 -12.62
CA TRP A 343 -11.70 -4.62 -11.99
C TRP A 343 -12.95 -4.02 -11.37
N GLY A 344 -14.03 -4.80 -11.26
CA GLY A 344 -15.23 -4.38 -10.53
C GLY A 344 -16.04 -3.25 -11.20
N ASN A 345 -15.70 -2.90 -12.45
CA ASN A 345 -16.50 -2.05 -13.32
C ASN A 345 -17.57 -2.87 -14.07
N LYS A 346 -18.53 -2.20 -14.72
CA LYS A 346 -19.65 -2.82 -15.42
C LYS A 346 -19.29 -3.04 -16.89
N TRP A 347 -18.86 -4.26 -17.21
CA TRP A 347 -18.48 -4.67 -18.56
C TRP A 347 -19.70 -5.12 -19.36
N ASP A 348 -19.82 -4.64 -20.59
CA ASP A 348 -20.75 -5.16 -21.60
C ASP A 348 -19.98 -5.80 -22.77
N THR A 349 -20.73 -6.41 -23.71
CA THR A 349 -20.14 -7.12 -24.86
C THR A 349 -19.29 -6.19 -25.72
N ALA A 350 -19.75 -4.97 -25.99
CA ALA A 350 -19.05 -4.01 -26.84
C ALA A 350 -17.71 -3.56 -26.23
N ALA A 351 -17.66 -3.36 -24.92
CA ALA A 351 -16.41 -3.09 -24.21
C ALA A 351 -15.46 -4.30 -24.30
N CYS A 352 -15.95 -5.51 -24.09
CA CYS A 352 -15.12 -6.72 -24.20
C CYS A 352 -14.48 -6.86 -25.60
N GLU A 353 -15.27 -6.65 -26.66
CA GLU A 353 -14.82 -6.73 -28.06
C GLU A 353 -13.70 -5.74 -28.38
N ILE A 354 -13.80 -4.49 -27.91
CA ILE A 354 -12.78 -3.46 -28.18
C ILE A 354 -11.51 -3.67 -27.34
N TRP A 355 -11.64 -4.20 -26.12
CA TRP A 355 -10.47 -4.48 -25.27
C TRP A 355 -9.71 -5.74 -25.71
N ALA A 356 -10.37 -6.75 -26.29
CA ALA A 356 -9.73 -8.03 -26.62
C ALA A 356 -8.44 -7.91 -27.48
N PRO A 357 -8.38 -7.10 -28.56
CA PRO A 357 -7.15 -6.91 -29.32
C PRO A 357 -6.02 -6.26 -28.52
N LEU A 358 -6.34 -5.41 -27.55
CA LEU A 358 -5.35 -4.71 -26.70
C LEU A 358 -4.69 -5.66 -25.69
N LEU A 359 -5.40 -6.73 -25.30
CA LEU A 359 -4.92 -7.76 -24.37
C LEU A 359 -4.14 -8.89 -25.06
N GLY A 360 -4.06 -8.87 -26.39
CA GLY A 360 -3.52 -9.97 -27.19
C GLY A 360 -4.50 -11.13 -27.39
N GLY A 361 -5.82 -10.89 -27.37
CA GLY A 361 -6.86 -11.86 -27.75
C GLY A 361 -6.82 -12.25 -29.23
N PRO A 362 -7.53 -13.32 -29.65
CA PRO A 362 -7.19 -14.13 -30.82
C PRO A 362 -7.31 -13.34 -32.13
N GLN A 363 -6.34 -13.51 -33.01
CA GLN A 363 -6.51 -13.16 -34.42
C GLN A 363 -7.55 -14.11 -35.04
N VAL A 364 -8.68 -13.56 -35.45
CA VAL A 364 -9.74 -14.30 -36.14
C VAL A 364 -9.45 -14.23 -37.64
N ASP A 365 -8.95 -15.31 -38.23
CA ASP A 365 -9.27 -15.59 -39.63
C ASP A 365 -10.72 -16.12 -39.63
N VAL A 366 -11.64 -15.27 -40.07
CA VAL A 366 -13.05 -15.61 -40.20
C VAL A 366 -13.20 -16.55 -41.40
N HIS A 367 -13.39 -17.84 -41.13
CA HIS A 367 -14.17 -18.68 -42.03
C HIS A 367 -15.35 -19.27 -41.26
N THR A 368 -16.54 -18.79 -41.62
CA THR A 368 -17.83 -19.33 -41.24
C THR A 368 -17.97 -20.75 -41.77
N SER A 369 -17.72 -21.76 -40.93
CA SER A 369 -18.37 -23.06 -41.05
C SER A 369 -18.25 -23.82 -39.73
N ASP A 370 -19.40 -24.28 -39.25
CA ASP A 370 -19.58 -25.09 -38.06
C ASP A 370 -18.59 -26.25 -37.99
N ASN A 371 -17.67 -26.22 -37.02
CA ASN A 371 -17.09 -27.37 -36.31
C ASN A 371 -15.92 -26.93 -35.42
N LEU A 372 -16.20 -26.70 -34.14
CA LEU A 372 -15.28 -26.14 -33.16
C LEU A 372 -14.71 -27.24 -32.25
N HIS A 373 -14.00 -28.21 -32.83
CA HIS A 373 -13.39 -29.30 -32.04
C HIS A 373 -11.89 -29.47 -32.14
N GLU A 374 -11.17 -28.80 -33.04
CA GLU A 374 -9.71 -28.96 -33.07
C GLU A 374 -8.99 -27.65 -33.36
N ARG A 375 -8.01 -27.35 -32.49
CA ARG A 375 -6.82 -26.47 -32.61
C ARG A 375 -6.73 -25.38 -31.55
N LEU A 376 -6.41 -25.80 -30.32
CA LEU A 376 -5.75 -24.93 -29.34
C LEU A 376 -4.26 -24.77 -29.74
N ALA A 377 -3.83 -23.55 -30.03
CA ALA A 377 -2.42 -23.24 -30.22
C ALA A 377 -1.64 -23.48 -28.92
N ARG A 378 -0.41 -24.01 -29.05
CA ARG A 378 0.44 -24.41 -27.92
C ARG A 378 0.86 -23.21 -27.06
N PRO A 379 0.93 -23.37 -25.72
CA PRO A 379 1.44 -22.34 -24.81
C PRO A 379 2.96 -22.20 -24.98
N GLY A 380 3.38 -21.22 -25.77
CA GLY A 380 4.80 -20.96 -26.04
C GLY A 380 5.11 -19.82 -27.01
N ALA A 381 4.11 -19.03 -27.41
CA ALA A 381 4.27 -17.88 -28.32
C ALA A 381 3.48 -16.65 -27.86
N LEU A 382 3.20 -16.55 -26.56
CA LEU A 382 2.57 -15.36 -25.96
C LEU A 382 3.68 -14.54 -25.29
N PHE A 383 3.87 -13.32 -25.82
CA PHE A 383 4.83 -12.29 -25.45
C PHE A 383 6.26 -12.44 -26.03
N PRO A 384 6.65 -11.59 -27.02
CA PRO A 384 8.05 -11.30 -27.29
C PRO A 384 8.68 -10.57 -26.08
N VAL A 385 9.99 -10.74 -25.92
CA VAL A 385 10.82 -10.37 -24.76
C VAL A 385 10.92 -8.84 -24.49
N ASP A 386 10.19 -8.00 -25.24
CA ASP A 386 10.43 -6.55 -25.29
C ASP A 386 9.32 -5.70 -24.64
N GLY A 387 8.92 -6.04 -23.40
CA GLY A 387 8.40 -5.07 -22.43
C GLY A 387 7.14 -4.27 -22.78
N ARG A 388 6.05 -4.90 -23.25
CA ARG A 388 4.76 -4.20 -23.47
C ARG A 388 3.64 -4.58 -22.50
N ARG A 389 2.83 -3.53 -22.24
CA ARG A 389 1.68 -3.29 -21.35
C ARG A 389 0.96 -4.53 -20.79
N THR A 390 0.74 -4.53 -19.48
CA THR A 390 -0.09 -5.51 -18.76
C THR A 390 -1.40 -4.86 -18.35
N VAL A 391 -2.53 -5.42 -18.76
CA VAL A 391 -3.85 -4.98 -18.30
C VAL A 391 -4.40 -6.07 -17.41
N SER A 392 -4.58 -5.77 -16.13
CA SER A 392 -5.26 -6.65 -15.20
C SER A 392 -6.75 -6.32 -15.26
N VAL A 393 -7.44 -6.91 -16.23
CA VAL A 393 -8.90 -6.90 -16.22
C VAL A 393 -9.33 -8.00 -15.25
N HIS A 394 -10.32 -7.70 -14.43
CA HIS A 394 -11.13 -8.69 -13.78
C HIS A 394 -12.58 -8.19 -14.03
N ALA A 395 -13.61 -9.00 -14.31
CA ALA A 395 -15.01 -8.52 -14.41
C ALA A 395 -15.97 -9.44 -13.65
N LYS A 396 -16.83 -8.85 -12.82
CA LYS A 396 -17.88 -9.56 -12.09
C LYS A 396 -19.21 -9.21 -12.75
N SER A 397 -19.95 -10.22 -13.19
CA SER A 397 -21.26 -10.03 -13.84
C SER A 397 -22.21 -9.27 -12.91
N ALA A 398 -22.97 -8.34 -13.50
CA ALA A 398 -24.15 -7.77 -12.87
C ALA A 398 -25.31 -8.80 -12.90
N ASP A 399 -26.07 -8.77 -11.80
CA ASP A 399 -27.39 -9.35 -11.51
C ASP A 399 -27.59 -10.88 -11.45
N ASN A 400 -27.87 -11.34 -10.23
CA ASN A 400 -28.95 -12.29 -10.00
C ASN A 400 -29.70 -11.87 -8.74
N THR A 401 -30.90 -11.32 -8.93
CA THR A 401 -31.91 -11.15 -7.89
C THR A 401 -32.38 -12.53 -7.42
N ASP A 402 -32.48 -12.69 -6.10
CA ASP A 402 -33.10 -13.82 -5.37
C ASP A 402 -32.40 -15.18 -5.37
N ALA A 403 -31.52 -15.38 -4.38
CA ALA A 403 -31.39 -16.65 -3.66
C ALA A 403 -30.81 -16.43 -2.24
N ALA A 404 -31.74 -16.35 -1.28
CA ALA A 404 -31.66 -16.84 0.10
C ALA A 404 -30.45 -16.50 1.00
N ALA A 405 -30.79 -15.81 2.08
CA ALA A 405 -30.09 -15.83 3.36
C ALA A 405 -29.77 -17.27 3.83
N ALA A 406 -28.49 -17.53 4.11
CA ALA A 406 -28.00 -18.35 5.23
C ALA A 406 -26.48 -18.60 5.10
N ALA A 407 -25.66 -17.82 5.82
CA ALA A 407 -24.43 -18.31 6.45
C ALA A 407 -23.82 -17.19 7.32
N SER A 408 -24.26 -17.16 8.57
CA SER A 408 -23.46 -16.62 9.68
C SER A 408 -22.21 -17.49 9.84
N SER A 409 -21.02 -16.89 9.77
CA SER A 409 -19.89 -17.20 10.68
C SER A 409 -18.66 -16.34 10.38
N ARG A 410 -18.05 -15.87 11.47
CA ARG A 410 -16.64 -15.45 11.55
C ARG A 410 -15.75 -16.55 10.94
N THR A 411 -14.56 -16.16 10.45
CA THR A 411 -13.51 -16.97 9.77
C THR A 411 -13.77 -17.01 8.27
N ILE A 412 -13.04 -16.31 7.39
CA ILE A 412 -11.60 -16.41 7.11
C ILE A 412 -11.06 -15.03 6.69
N ALA A 413 -10.19 -14.47 7.52
CA ALA A 413 -9.14 -13.56 7.10
C ALA A 413 -7.93 -14.40 6.65
N ARG A 414 -7.15 -13.85 5.70
CA ARG A 414 -5.94 -14.37 5.04
C ARG A 414 -6.19 -15.07 3.70
N LEU A 415 -5.64 -14.47 2.64
CA LEU A 415 -4.84 -15.09 1.57
C LEU A 415 -4.27 -13.93 0.74
N TYR A 416 -3.04 -13.53 1.05
CA TYR A 416 -1.80 -13.84 0.32
C TYR A 416 -1.63 -13.01 -0.97
N ASP A 417 -0.58 -12.20 -0.92
CA ASP A 417 0.12 -11.56 -2.01
C ASP A 417 0.46 -12.62 -3.07
N THR A 418 -0.35 -12.65 -4.13
CA THR A 418 -0.06 -13.35 -5.37
C THR A 418 -0.74 -12.52 -6.45
N ASP A 419 0.06 -11.86 -7.28
CA ASP A 419 -0.41 -11.31 -8.54
C ASP A 419 -0.93 -12.49 -9.37
N VAL A 420 -2.26 -12.64 -9.39
CA VAL A 420 -2.94 -13.62 -10.23
C VAL A 420 -3.51 -12.87 -11.42
N ASP A 421 -2.87 -13.04 -12.57
CA ASP A 421 -3.42 -12.63 -13.86
C ASP A 421 -4.63 -13.53 -14.20
N VAL A 422 -5.80 -12.92 -14.41
CA VAL A 422 -6.99 -13.62 -14.91
C VAL A 422 -7.45 -12.95 -16.21
N VAL A 423 -7.65 -13.79 -17.24
CA VAL A 423 -7.96 -13.43 -18.63
C VAL A 423 -9.47 -13.50 -18.90
N PHE A 424 -9.99 -12.62 -19.77
CA PHE A 424 -11.39 -12.61 -20.24
C PHE A 424 -11.55 -13.46 -21.47
N TYR A 425 -12.58 -14.30 -21.49
CA TYR A 425 -13.40 -14.47 -22.69
C TYR A 425 -14.89 -14.49 -22.29
N GLY A 426 -15.70 -13.74 -23.05
CA GLY A 426 -17.16 -13.76 -22.95
C GLY A 426 -17.74 -15.07 -23.50
N VAL A 427 -19.04 -15.31 -23.31
CA VAL A 427 -20.13 -15.20 -24.29
C VAL A 427 -21.43 -15.82 -23.70
N GLU A 428 -22.66 -15.38 -23.97
CA GLU A 428 -23.69 -16.38 -24.32
C GLU A 428 -23.66 -16.48 -25.86
N GLY A 429 -22.94 -17.43 -26.50
CA GLY A 429 -22.31 -18.66 -26.00
C GLY A 429 -20.81 -18.89 -26.35
N VAL A 430 -19.90 -19.17 -25.40
CA VAL A 430 -20.03 -19.41 -23.94
C VAL A 430 -18.86 -18.76 -23.13
N PRO A 431 -19.03 -18.14 -21.91
CA PRO A 431 -17.96 -17.48 -21.14
C PRO A 431 -17.49 -18.46 -20.06
N CYS A 432 -16.45 -19.23 -20.32
CA CYS A 432 -15.98 -20.21 -19.34
C CYS A 432 -14.77 -19.70 -18.55
N VAL A 433 -14.88 -19.77 -17.23
CA VAL A 433 -13.85 -19.43 -16.23
C VAL A 433 -12.77 -20.51 -16.21
N ALA A 434 -11.48 -20.13 -16.31
CA ALA A 434 -10.38 -21.03 -15.97
C ALA A 434 -9.57 -20.47 -14.78
N ARG A 435 -9.64 -21.19 -13.66
CA ARG A 435 -8.76 -21.01 -12.50
C ARG A 435 -7.45 -21.73 -12.79
N ARG A 436 -6.28 -21.07 -12.72
CA ARG A 436 -5.05 -21.81 -12.46
C ARG A 436 -4.99 -22.13 -10.97
N GLY A 437 -5.43 -23.33 -10.62
CA GLY A 437 -5.11 -23.89 -9.31
C GLY A 437 -3.60 -23.99 -9.19
N VAL A 438 -3.05 -23.44 -8.11
CA VAL A 438 -1.70 -23.77 -7.65
C VAL A 438 -1.64 -25.29 -7.57
N LYS A 439 -0.74 -25.93 -8.33
CA LYS A 439 -0.43 -27.34 -8.09
C LYS A 439 0.14 -27.41 -6.69
N ALA A 440 -0.59 -28.08 -5.80
CA ALA A 440 -0.01 -28.66 -4.62
C ALA A 440 1.14 -29.58 -5.05
N LYS A 441 2.33 -29.30 -4.55
CA LYS A 441 3.18 -30.30 -3.91
C LYS A 441 3.79 -29.67 -2.68
#